data_AF-A0A950Z1H0-F1
#
_entry.id   AF-A0A950Z1H0-F1
#
_cell.length_a   1.000
_cell.length_b   1.000
_cell.length_c   1.000
_cell.angle_alpha   90.00
_cell.angle_beta   90.00
_cell.angle_gamma   90.00
#
_symmetry.space_group_name_H-M   'P 1'
#
loop_
_entity.id
_entity.type
_entity.pdbx_description
1 polymer ?
#
loop_
_entity_poly.entity_id
_entity_poly.type
_entity_poly.pdbx_seq_one_letter_code
_entity_poly.pdbx_strand_id
1 'polypeptide(L)'
;MRFFPAFLSLLFALLTAQVSRARIALDPTKAITQYTDNSWTTNTGLPQNSITAIAQTNDGYIWLGTEEGLVRFDGVRFTAFDKQNTPGLLSNEIQVLLVDKENNLWVGTSAGLARFRDGQLLSYYANTGSTLSLCEDGHGVLWIGTDGAGLKSLYRGKFKTYSTGDGLPRSAVFAIAADGEDQLWLGTHAGLANFKAGRFQTYTKKNGLPSEYVKALFRARDGSLWIGTREGGLTRRYHGRFTSFGASDGMASKTVLSVMEDSTGSLWIGTSDAGLSRYRDGRFVSFGKKEGLTSDRVLSLFQDRDADLW
;
A
#
# COMPACT_ATOMS: atom_id res chain seq x y z
N MET A 1 -72.86 15.96 -0.25
CA MET A 1 -71.52 16.58 -0.13
C MET A 1 -70.77 15.86 0.99
N ARG A 2 -69.63 15.24 0.65
CA ARG A 2 -68.55 14.70 1.53
C ARG A 2 -68.76 13.37 2.32
N PHE A 3 -68.30 12.29 1.67
CA PHE A 3 -67.36 11.22 2.06
C PHE A 3 -67.25 10.63 3.51
N PHE A 4 -67.38 9.28 3.54
CA PHE A 4 -66.91 8.22 4.47
C PHE A 4 -65.37 8.24 4.77
N PRO A 5 -64.77 7.31 5.57
CA PRO A 5 -64.96 6.94 6.98
C PRO A 5 -63.60 6.92 7.75
N ALA A 6 -63.58 6.67 9.07
CA ALA A 6 -62.35 6.40 9.82
C ALA A 6 -62.29 4.93 10.27
N PHE A 7 -61.54 4.11 9.51
CA PHE A 7 -61.02 2.82 9.97
C PHE A 7 -59.70 3.09 10.71
N LEU A 8 -59.60 2.66 11.97
CA LEU A 8 -58.37 2.73 12.75
C LEU A 8 -57.57 1.44 12.53
N SER A 9 -56.54 1.54 11.69
CA SER A 9 -55.58 0.46 11.41
C SER A 9 -54.46 0.49 12.45
N LEU A 10 -54.34 -0.57 13.26
CA LEU A 10 -53.16 -0.85 14.09
C LEU A 10 -52.21 -1.72 13.26
N LEU A 11 -51.17 -1.10 12.69
CA LEU A 11 -50.02 -1.82 12.12
C LEU A 11 -48.77 -1.41 12.91
N PHE A 12 -48.27 -2.35 13.73
CA PHE A 12 -46.96 -2.27 14.36
C PHE A 12 -45.88 -2.45 13.27
N ALA A 13 -45.20 -1.38 12.89
CA ALA A 13 -43.98 -1.47 12.09
C ALA A 13 -42.78 -1.68 13.03
N LEU A 14 -42.34 -2.93 13.17
CA LEU A 14 -41.03 -3.26 13.73
C LEU A 14 -39.95 -2.92 12.68
N LEU A 15 -39.38 -1.71 12.78
CA LEU A 15 -38.09 -1.42 12.14
C LEU A 15 -36.99 -2.17 12.92
N THR A 16 -36.61 -3.36 12.47
CA THR A 16 -35.32 -3.92 12.88
C THR A 16 -34.23 -3.15 12.13
N ALA A 17 -33.52 -2.27 12.84
CA ALA A 17 -32.25 -1.75 12.38
C ALA A 17 -31.28 -2.95 12.28
N GLN A 18 -31.11 -3.50 11.07
CA GLN A 18 -29.97 -4.36 10.78
C GLN A 18 -28.73 -3.48 10.85
N VAL A 19 -28.08 -3.47 12.01
CA VAL A 19 -26.68 -3.06 12.09
C VAL A 19 -25.94 -4.10 11.24
N SER A 20 -25.55 -3.71 10.03
CA SER A 20 -24.62 -4.49 9.21
C SER A 20 -23.38 -4.69 10.06
N ARG A 21 -23.21 -5.90 10.61
CA ARG A 21 -21.91 -6.28 11.17
C ARG A 21 -20.97 -6.27 9.97
N ALA A 22 -19.98 -5.38 10.01
CA ALA A 22 -18.85 -5.46 9.09
C ALA A 22 -18.41 -6.93 9.03
N ARG A 23 -18.48 -7.53 7.84
CA ARG A 23 -18.03 -8.90 7.66
C ARG A 23 -16.53 -8.87 7.92
N ILE A 24 -16.08 -9.62 8.91
CA ILE A 24 -14.65 -9.80 9.16
C ILE A 24 -14.20 -10.88 8.16
N ALA A 25 -13.74 -10.47 6.98
CA ALA A 25 -13.22 -11.41 5.97
C ALA A 25 -11.97 -12.15 6.51
N LEU A 26 -11.12 -11.42 7.25
CA LEU A 26 -9.89 -11.94 7.84
C LEU A 26 -10.04 -12.34 9.31
N ASP A 27 -10.87 -13.35 9.62
CA ASP A 27 -10.98 -13.91 10.97
C ASP A 27 -9.62 -14.45 11.46
N PRO A 28 -8.96 -13.78 12.43
CA PRO A 28 -7.59 -14.11 12.80
C PRO A 28 -7.47 -15.43 13.55
N THR A 29 -8.57 -15.98 14.06
CA THR A 29 -8.59 -17.30 14.71
C THR A 29 -8.46 -18.44 13.69
N LYS A 30 -8.76 -18.17 12.41
CA LYS A 30 -8.56 -19.12 11.33
C LYS A 30 -7.10 -19.22 10.96
N ALA A 31 -6.70 -20.44 10.59
CA ALA A 31 -5.44 -20.66 9.92
C ALA A 31 -5.48 -19.99 8.55
N ILE A 32 -4.32 -19.49 8.08
CA ILE A 32 -4.20 -18.84 6.77
C ILE A 32 -4.69 -19.73 5.62
N THR A 33 -4.54 -21.04 5.75
CA THR A 33 -4.99 -22.07 4.80
C THR A 33 -6.51 -22.27 4.75
N GLN A 34 -7.26 -21.67 5.69
CA GLN A 34 -8.72 -21.79 5.75
C GLN A 34 -9.44 -20.61 5.08
N TYR A 35 -8.70 -19.62 4.57
CA TYR A 35 -9.27 -18.57 3.74
C TYR A 35 -9.57 -19.10 2.32
N THR A 36 -10.60 -18.55 1.70
CA THR A 36 -10.83 -18.75 0.27
C THR A 36 -9.77 -17.94 -0.49
N ASP A 37 -8.96 -18.63 -1.29
CA ASP A 37 -8.00 -18.02 -2.19
C ASP A 37 -8.60 -18.00 -3.61
N ASN A 38 -8.77 -16.79 -4.15
CA ASN A 38 -9.16 -16.56 -5.54
C ASN A 38 -7.96 -15.98 -6.28
N SER A 39 -7.57 -16.62 -7.38
CA SER A 39 -6.45 -16.16 -8.20
C SER A 39 -6.91 -15.65 -9.55
N TRP A 40 -6.52 -14.42 -9.88
CA TRP A 40 -6.65 -13.87 -11.22
C TRP A 40 -5.30 -13.86 -11.92
N THR A 41 -5.27 -14.44 -13.11
CA THR A 41 -4.11 -14.48 -14.00
C THR A 41 -4.55 -14.13 -15.42
N THR A 42 -3.61 -14.06 -16.36
CA THR A 42 -3.89 -13.95 -17.79
C THR A 42 -4.84 -15.03 -18.32
N ASN A 43 -4.87 -16.20 -17.70
CA ASN A 43 -5.78 -17.28 -18.09
C ASN A 43 -7.22 -17.06 -17.58
N THR A 44 -7.42 -16.12 -16.66
CA THR A 44 -8.73 -15.79 -16.04
C THR A 44 -9.10 -14.32 -16.23
N GLY A 45 -8.51 -13.65 -17.23
CA GLY A 45 -8.91 -12.32 -17.70
C GLY A 45 -8.07 -11.14 -17.19
N LEU A 46 -7.09 -11.34 -16.30
CA LEU A 46 -6.17 -10.27 -15.92
C LEU A 46 -5.26 -9.94 -17.12
N PRO A 47 -5.12 -8.67 -17.57
CA PRO A 47 -4.32 -8.36 -18.75
C PRO A 47 -2.84 -8.73 -18.62
N GLN A 48 -2.28 -8.66 -17.40
CA GLN A 48 -0.86 -8.89 -17.15
C GLN A 48 -0.64 -9.34 -15.68
N ASN A 49 0.27 -10.30 -15.45
CA ASN A 49 0.44 -10.99 -14.15
C ASN A 49 1.39 -10.30 -13.13
N SER A 50 2.24 -9.37 -13.54
CA SER A 50 3.13 -8.61 -12.64
C SER A 50 2.37 -7.44 -12.01
N ILE A 51 1.74 -7.71 -10.87
CA ILE A 51 1.11 -6.67 -10.06
C ILE A 51 2.16 -6.00 -9.18
N THR A 52 2.38 -4.70 -9.39
CA THR A 52 3.36 -3.89 -8.65
C THR A 52 2.72 -3.08 -7.53
N ALA A 53 1.45 -2.71 -7.68
CA ALA A 53 0.73 -1.88 -6.72
C ALA A 53 -0.78 -2.12 -6.82
N ILE A 54 -1.49 -1.91 -5.70
CA ILE A 54 -2.94 -2.07 -5.61
C ILE A 54 -3.51 -0.87 -4.84
N ALA A 55 -4.64 -0.32 -5.31
CA ALA A 55 -5.37 0.73 -4.61
C ALA A 55 -6.88 0.63 -4.89
N GLN A 56 -7.71 1.25 -4.04
CA GLN A 56 -9.16 1.29 -4.26
C GLN A 56 -9.70 2.72 -4.19
N THR A 57 -10.29 3.20 -5.29
CA THR A 57 -10.95 4.52 -5.35
C THR A 57 -12.29 4.50 -4.61
N ASN A 58 -12.83 5.65 -4.22
CA ASN A 58 -14.07 5.75 -3.42
C ASN A 58 -15.33 5.25 -4.16
N ASP A 59 -15.29 5.15 -5.47
CA ASP A 59 -16.33 4.54 -6.31
C ASP A 59 -16.28 2.99 -6.31
N GLY A 60 -15.33 2.40 -5.58
CA GLY A 60 -15.24 0.96 -5.33
C GLY A 60 -14.31 0.20 -6.28
N TYR A 61 -13.84 0.81 -7.36
CA TYR A 61 -12.93 0.13 -8.29
C TYR A 61 -11.59 -0.21 -7.63
N ILE A 62 -11.12 -1.42 -7.88
CA ILE A 62 -9.75 -1.83 -7.58
C ILE A 62 -8.87 -1.44 -8.77
N TRP A 63 -7.77 -0.78 -8.48
CA TRP A 63 -6.76 -0.39 -9.45
C TRP A 63 -5.49 -1.17 -9.20
N LEU A 64 -4.94 -1.75 -10.26
CA LEU A 64 -3.75 -2.57 -10.26
C LEU A 64 -2.69 -1.91 -11.14
N GLY A 65 -1.53 -1.64 -10.58
CA GLY A 65 -0.34 -1.26 -11.34
C GLY A 65 0.32 -2.50 -11.90
N THR A 66 0.69 -2.49 -13.17
CA THR A 66 1.41 -3.58 -13.84
C THR A 66 2.63 -3.08 -14.61
N GLU A 67 3.47 -3.98 -15.11
CA GLU A 67 4.56 -3.62 -16.02
C GLU A 67 4.07 -3.20 -17.42
N GLU A 68 2.83 -3.53 -17.80
CA GLU A 68 2.25 -3.24 -19.12
C GLU A 68 1.09 -2.23 -19.07
N GLY A 69 0.94 -1.51 -17.96
CA GLY A 69 -0.04 -0.44 -17.81
C GLY A 69 -0.82 -0.52 -16.52
N LEU A 70 -1.81 0.36 -16.42
CA LEU A 70 -2.74 0.46 -15.31
C LEU A 70 -3.98 -0.39 -15.62
N VAL A 71 -4.47 -1.15 -14.66
CA VAL A 71 -5.68 -1.97 -14.81
C VAL A 71 -6.71 -1.54 -13.79
N ARG A 72 -7.97 -1.38 -14.21
CA ARG A 72 -9.11 -1.16 -13.32
C ARG A 72 -9.99 -2.41 -13.31
N PHE A 73 -10.39 -2.84 -12.13
CA PHE A 73 -11.25 -4.00 -11.90
C PHE A 73 -12.53 -3.59 -11.19
N ASP A 74 -13.67 -4.05 -11.72
CA ASP A 74 -15.01 -3.70 -11.23
C ASP A 74 -15.70 -4.82 -10.42
N GLY A 75 -14.96 -5.88 -10.09
CA GLY A 75 -15.49 -7.11 -9.48
C GLY A 75 -15.80 -8.21 -10.51
N VAL A 76 -15.89 -7.87 -11.80
CA VAL A 76 -16.22 -8.82 -12.88
C VAL A 76 -15.27 -8.68 -14.08
N ARG A 77 -14.89 -7.46 -14.46
CA ARG A 77 -14.16 -7.13 -15.68
C ARG A 77 -12.92 -6.30 -15.38
N PHE A 78 -11.87 -6.59 -16.13
CA PHE A 78 -10.65 -5.78 -16.15
C PHE A 78 -10.69 -4.82 -17.34
N THR A 79 -10.34 -3.55 -17.10
CA THR A 79 -10.12 -2.51 -18.13
C THR A 79 -8.66 -2.09 -18.08
N ALA A 80 -7.92 -2.25 -19.18
CA ALA A 80 -6.51 -1.89 -19.27
C ALA A 80 -6.32 -0.48 -19.86
N PHE A 81 -5.37 0.26 -19.28
CA PHE A 81 -4.93 1.58 -19.70
C PHE A 81 -3.43 1.52 -19.94
N ASP A 82 -3.00 1.84 -21.16
CA ASP A 82 -1.60 1.85 -21.58
C ASP A 82 -1.28 3.20 -22.27
N LYS A 83 -0.01 3.40 -22.65
CA LYS A 83 0.40 4.62 -23.36
C LYS A 83 -0.25 4.81 -24.73
N GLN A 84 -0.69 3.72 -25.38
CA GLN A 84 -1.28 3.77 -26.72
C GLN A 84 -2.72 4.28 -26.66
N ASN A 85 -3.47 3.84 -25.65
CA ASN A 85 -4.88 4.18 -25.48
C ASN A 85 -5.14 5.31 -24.47
N THR A 86 -4.14 5.67 -23.66
CA THR A 86 -4.26 6.69 -22.61
C THR A 86 -3.12 7.71 -22.68
N PRO A 87 -3.28 8.81 -23.44
CA PRO A 87 -2.22 9.81 -23.66
C PRO A 87 -1.65 10.46 -22.38
N GLY A 88 -2.40 10.45 -21.28
CA GLY A 88 -1.92 10.95 -19.99
C GLY A 88 -0.99 10.00 -19.23
N LEU A 89 -0.85 8.75 -19.67
CA LEU A 89 0.05 7.78 -19.07
C LEU A 89 1.49 7.94 -19.62
N LEU A 90 2.44 8.17 -18.72
CA LEU A 90 3.83 8.50 -19.08
C LEU A 90 4.68 7.25 -19.42
N SER A 91 4.43 6.15 -18.71
CA SER A 91 5.06 4.84 -18.92
C SER A 91 4.04 3.73 -18.67
N ASN A 92 4.17 2.61 -19.39
CA ASN A 92 3.38 1.41 -19.08
C ASN A 92 3.82 0.78 -17.75
N GLU A 93 5.08 0.93 -17.37
CA GLU A 93 5.60 0.40 -16.11
C GLU A 93 5.06 1.22 -14.93
N ILE A 94 3.98 0.74 -14.32
CA ILE A 94 3.41 1.31 -13.11
C ILE A 94 4.20 0.78 -11.92
N GLN A 95 4.59 1.67 -11.03
CA GLN A 95 5.47 1.36 -9.89
C GLN A 95 4.72 1.47 -8.56
N VAL A 96 3.81 2.44 -8.44
CA VAL A 96 3.08 2.70 -7.20
C VAL A 96 1.75 3.40 -7.50
N LEU A 97 0.74 3.10 -6.69
CA LEU A 97 -0.57 3.74 -6.71
C LEU A 97 -0.87 4.33 -5.33
N LEU A 98 -1.55 5.49 -5.31
CA LEU A 98 -2.07 6.08 -4.09
C LEU A 98 -3.39 6.77 -4.38
N VAL A 99 -4.43 6.48 -3.58
CA VAL A 99 -5.64 7.30 -3.55
C VAL A 99 -5.50 8.33 -2.43
N ASP A 100 -5.57 9.61 -2.77
CA ASP A 100 -5.46 10.71 -1.80
C ASP A 100 -6.83 11.05 -1.16
N LYS A 101 -6.81 11.92 -0.15
CA LYS A 101 -8.01 12.40 0.58
C LYS A 101 -9.03 13.10 -0.31
N GLU A 102 -8.62 13.64 -1.46
CA GLU A 102 -9.51 14.26 -2.44
C GLU A 102 -10.00 13.25 -3.51
N ASN A 103 -9.76 11.95 -3.29
CA ASN A 103 -10.10 10.86 -4.20
C ASN A 103 -9.45 10.96 -5.58
N ASN A 104 -8.26 11.58 -5.67
CA ASN A 104 -7.40 11.42 -6.82
C ASN A 104 -6.71 10.06 -6.73
N LEU A 105 -6.65 9.33 -7.83
CA LEU A 105 -5.71 8.22 -7.97
C LEU A 105 -4.41 8.75 -8.58
N TRP A 106 -3.36 8.80 -7.77
CA TRP A 106 -2.00 9.08 -8.20
C TRP A 106 -1.34 7.82 -8.72
N VAL A 107 -0.72 7.93 -9.90
CA VAL A 107 -0.11 6.82 -10.63
C VAL A 107 1.37 7.13 -10.83
N GLY A 108 2.21 6.52 -10.01
CA GLY A 108 3.65 6.57 -10.15
C GLY A 108 4.12 5.58 -11.23
N THR A 109 4.87 6.07 -12.20
CA THR A 109 5.37 5.31 -13.35
C THR A 109 6.90 5.40 -13.43
N SER A 110 7.53 4.60 -14.30
CA SER A 110 8.97 4.72 -14.55
C SER A 110 9.41 6.05 -15.21
N ALA A 111 8.46 6.84 -15.73
CA ALA A 111 8.73 8.11 -16.40
C ALA A 111 8.20 9.35 -15.66
N GLY A 112 7.59 9.18 -14.48
CA GLY A 112 7.05 10.27 -13.68
C GLY A 112 5.70 9.95 -13.05
N LEU A 113 4.89 10.98 -12.85
CA LEU A 113 3.64 10.93 -12.10
C LEU A 113 2.45 11.33 -12.98
N ALA A 114 1.42 10.50 -13.00
CA ALA A 114 0.11 10.81 -13.58
C ALA A 114 -0.96 10.87 -12.49
N ARG A 115 -2.09 11.50 -12.79
CA ARG A 115 -3.22 11.65 -11.87
C ARG A 115 -4.52 11.33 -12.59
N PHE A 116 -5.29 10.40 -12.03
CA PHE A 116 -6.64 10.09 -12.45
C PHE A 116 -7.64 10.82 -11.56
N ARG A 117 -8.49 11.64 -12.18
CA ARG A 117 -9.59 12.38 -11.55
C ARG A 117 -10.70 12.56 -12.59
N ASP A 118 -11.95 12.45 -12.15
CA ASP A 118 -13.14 12.70 -13.00
C ASP A 118 -13.15 11.91 -14.32
N GLY A 119 -12.72 10.64 -14.26
CA GLY A 119 -12.69 9.74 -15.42
C GLY A 119 -11.50 9.94 -16.36
N GLN A 120 -10.59 10.88 -16.07
CA GLN A 120 -9.45 11.19 -16.93
C GLN A 120 -8.14 10.96 -16.21
N LEU A 121 -7.24 10.20 -16.86
CA LEU A 121 -5.83 10.11 -16.46
C LEU A 121 -5.04 11.17 -17.22
N LEU A 122 -4.39 12.07 -16.49
CA LEU A 122 -3.55 13.13 -17.05
C LEU A 122 -2.12 13.02 -16.52
N SER A 123 -1.14 13.30 -17.38
CA SER A 123 0.24 13.50 -16.95
C SER A 123 0.28 14.70 -16.01
N TYR A 124 0.86 14.51 -14.83
CA TYR A 124 0.97 15.57 -13.83
C TYR A 124 2.41 16.10 -13.73
N TYR A 125 3.39 15.19 -13.77
CA TYR A 125 4.79 15.55 -13.69
C TYR A 125 5.65 14.55 -14.45
N ALA A 126 6.15 14.96 -15.61
CA ALA A 126 6.89 14.11 -16.54
C ALA A 126 8.40 14.26 -16.42
N ASN A 127 9.14 13.25 -16.88
CA ASN A 127 10.60 13.24 -17.04
C ASN A 127 11.36 13.42 -15.72
N THR A 128 10.81 12.89 -14.63
CA THR A 128 11.40 13.04 -13.28
C THR A 128 12.07 11.78 -12.77
N GLY A 129 12.26 10.81 -13.67
CA GLY A 129 12.67 9.46 -13.34
C GLY A 129 11.51 8.63 -12.78
N SER A 130 11.85 7.42 -12.34
CA SER A 130 10.90 6.47 -11.80
C SER A 130 10.33 6.93 -10.46
N THR A 131 9.01 6.93 -10.33
CA THR A 131 8.32 7.20 -9.07
C THR A 131 8.16 5.89 -8.30
N LEU A 132 8.88 5.72 -7.21
CA LEU A 132 8.96 4.44 -6.48
C LEU A 132 8.00 4.36 -5.29
N SER A 133 7.66 5.50 -4.69
CA SER A 133 6.78 5.53 -3.53
C SER A 133 5.98 6.82 -3.46
N LEU A 134 4.77 6.72 -2.90
CA LEU A 134 3.86 7.84 -2.69
C LEU A 134 3.30 7.77 -1.27
N CYS A 135 3.12 8.93 -0.64
CA CYS A 135 2.45 9.03 0.66
C CYS A 135 1.82 10.42 0.78
N GLU A 136 0.57 10.49 1.22
CA GLU A 136 -0.06 11.76 1.60
C GLU A 136 0.03 11.93 3.12
N ASP A 137 0.49 13.08 3.58
CA ASP A 137 0.58 13.38 5.01
C ASP A 137 -0.71 14.01 5.59
N GLY A 138 -0.67 14.35 6.89
CA GLY A 138 -1.77 15.00 7.61
C GLY A 138 -2.25 16.31 6.96
N HIS A 139 -1.33 17.08 6.37
CA HIS A 139 -1.59 18.39 5.77
C HIS A 139 -2.03 18.33 4.30
N GLY A 140 -2.07 17.15 3.71
CA GLY A 140 -2.40 16.96 2.29
C GLY A 140 -1.21 17.25 1.38
N VAL A 141 0.02 17.18 1.90
CA VAL A 141 1.22 17.18 1.05
C VAL A 141 1.39 15.78 0.48
N LEU A 142 1.51 15.70 -0.84
CA LEU A 142 1.90 14.47 -1.51
C LEU A 142 3.42 14.36 -1.52
N TRP A 143 3.94 13.37 -0.81
CA TRP A 143 5.34 12.99 -0.79
C TRP A 143 5.61 11.93 -1.84
N ILE A 144 6.67 12.15 -2.62
CA ILE A 144 7.00 11.36 -3.80
C ILE A 144 8.46 10.91 -3.66
N GLY A 145 8.66 9.61 -3.52
CA GLY A 145 9.97 8.98 -3.54
C GLY A 145 10.32 8.60 -4.97
N THR A 146 11.53 8.93 -5.40
CA THR A 146 11.98 8.67 -6.78
C THR A 146 13.19 7.76 -6.81
N ASP A 147 13.47 7.17 -7.96
CA ASP A 147 14.73 6.49 -8.24
C ASP A 147 15.78 7.50 -8.70
N GLY A 148 16.45 8.13 -7.74
CA GLY A 148 17.64 8.94 -8.01
C GLY A 148 17.42 10.45 -8.10
N ALA A 149 16.19 10.94 -8.18
CA ALA A 149 15.87 12.38 -8.16
C ALA A 149 15.54 12.91 -6.74
N GLY A 150 15.74 12.09 -5.70
CA GLY A 150 15.52 12.45 -4.30
C GLY A 150 14.08 12.26 -3.82
N LEU A 151 13.78 12.85 -2.66
CA LEU A 151 12.43 12.98 -2.14
C LEU A 151 11.82 14.28 -2.69
N LYS A 152 10.57 14.23 -3.12
CA LYS A 152 9.82 15.42 -3.54
C LYS A 152 8.58 15.57 -2.69
N SER A 153 8.17 16.82 -2.48
CA SER A 153 6.86 17.18 -1.92
C SER A 153 6.09 17.98 -2.95
N LEU A 154 4.79 17.73 -3.02
CA LEU A 154 3.84 18.46 -3.83
C LEU A 154 2.73 18.97 -2.92
N TYR A 155 2.59 20.29 -2.85
CA TYR A 155 1.52 20.93 -2.10
C TYR A 155 0.95 22.10 -2.89
N ARG A 156 -0.37 22.09 -3.12
CA ARG A 156 -1.08 23.14 -3.89
C ARG A 156 -0.37 23.48 -5.22
N GLY A 157 0.06 22.45 -5.95
CA GLY A 157 0.74 22.59 -7.25
C GLY A 157 2.21 23.02 -7.18
N LYS A 158 2.77 23.21 -5.98
CA LYS A 158 4.18 23.59 -5.81
C LYS A 158 5.02 22.39 -5.43
N PHE A 159 6.10 22.18 -6.18
CA PHE A 159 7.08 21.14 -5.89
C PHE A 159 8.25 21.69 -5.07
N LYS A 160 8.73 20.86 -4.15
CA LYS A 160 10.05 21.02 -3.52
C LYS A 160 10.79 19.69 -3.53
N THR A 161 12.07 19.73 -3.91
CA THR A 161 12.95 18.56 -3.96
C THR A 161 13.93 18.60 -2.79
N TYR A 162 14.18 17.43 -2.22
CA TYR A 162 15.17 17.18 -1.17
C TYR A 162 16.17 16.14 -1.69
N SER A 163 17.42 16.55 -1.73
CA SER A 163 18.55 15.81 -2.28
C SER A 163 19.51 15.34 -1.18
N THR A 164 20.59 14.67 -1.58
CA THR A 164 21.68 14.35 -0.66
C THR A 164 22.38 15.58 -0.12
N GLY A 165 22.36 16.71 -0.84
CA GLY A 165 22.86 18.00 -0.34
C GLY A 165 22.04 18.56 0.82
N ASP A 166 20.77 18.17 0.92
CA ASP A 166 19.86 18.56 2.01
C ASP A 166 19.92 17.60 3.22
N GLY A 167 20.72 16.53 3.13
CA GLY A 167 20.91 15.53 4.19
C GLY A 167 20.19 14.18 3.97
N LEU A 168 19.49 14.00 2.85
CA LEU A 168 18.95 12.68 2.47
C LEU A 168 20.12 11.69 2.28
N PRO A 169 20.10 10.48 2.88
CA PRO A 169 21.28 9.60 2.81
C PRO A 169 21.53 9.04 1.41
N ARG A 170 20.48 8.78 0.63
CA ARG A 170 20.53 8.36 -0.77
C ARG A 170 19.37 8.94 -1.56
N SER A 171 19.61 9.23 -2.83
CA SER A 171 18.62 9.84 -3.73
C SER A 171 17.49 8.88 -4.16
N ALA A 172 17.68 7.57 -4.04
CA ALA A 172 16.62 6.58 -4.22
C ALA A 172 15.80 6.40 -2.94
N VAL A 173 14.49 6.63 -3.03
CA VAL A 173 13.53 6.52 -1.91
C VAL A 173 12.47 5.48 -2.26
N PHE A 174 12.59 4.29 -1.66
CA PHE A 174 11.76 3.11 -1.98
C PHE A 174 10.43 3.07 -1.25
N ALA A 175 10.35 3.68 -0.08
CA ALA A 175 9.16 3.65 0.75
C ALA A 175 9.06 4.94 1.56
N ILE A 176 7.83 5.39 1.79
CA ILE A 176 7.53 6.56 2.61
C ILE A 176 6.40 6.17 3.56
N ALA A 177 6.56 6.48 4.83
CA ALA A 177 5.49 6.37 5.82
C ALA A 177 5.39 7.66 6.62
N ALA A 178 4.23 8.33 6.54
CA ALA A 178 3.92 9.48 7.39
C ALA A 178 3.76 9.05 8.86
N ASP A 179 4.23 9.90 9.77
CA ASP A 179 4.22 9.70 11.21
C ASP A 179 3.76 10.99 11.91
N GLY A 180 2.56 11.43 11.54
CA GLY A 180 2.00 12.73 11.96
C GLY A 180 2.20 13.82 10.92
N GLU A 181 1.98 15.06 11.34
CA GLU A 181 1.88 16.25 10.48
C GLU A 181 3.19 16.62 9.77
N ASP A 182 4.33 16.57 10.46
CA ASP A 182 5.63 17.05 9.94
C ASP A 182 6.75 16.02 10.05
N GLN A 183 6.39 14.74 10.11
CA GLN A 183 7.37 13.66 10.29
C GLN A 183 7.11 12.52 9.31
N LEU A 184 8.17 12.12 8.61
CA LEU A 184 8.16 11.01 7.67
C LEU A 184 9.29 10.04 8.02
N TRP A 185 9.05 8.79 7.67
CA TRP A 185 10.06 7.76 7.57
C TRP A 185 10.27 7.39 6.12
N LEU A 186 11.53 7.26 5.72
CA LEU A 186 11.95 7.03 4.34
C LEU A 186 12.85 5.79 4.27
N GLY A 187 12.47 4.85 3.41
CA GLY A 187 13.26 3.68 3.10
C GLY A 187 14.25 3.99 1.98
N THR A 188 15.54 3.76 2.22
CA THR A 188 16.60 4.01 1.23
C THR A 188 17.54 2.80 1.14
N HIS A 189 18.53 2.89 0.23
CA HIS A 189 19.64 1.94 0.18
C HIS A 189 20.67 2.10 1.32
N ALA A 190 20.64 3.23 2.03
CA ALA A 190 21.62 3.60 3.04
C ALA A 190 20.97 3.82 4.42
N GLY A 191 19.93 3.04 4.70
CA GLY A 191 19.24 3.01 5.97
C GLY A 191 17.85 3.64 5.92
N LEU A 192 17.29 3.76 7.13
CA LEU A 192 16.02 4.41 7.40
C LEU A 192 16.28 5.89 7.70
N ALA A 193 15.74 6.79 6.89
CA ALA A 193 15.80 8.23 7.19
C ALA A 193 14.52 8.69 7.87
N ASN A 194 14.66 9.42 8.98
CA ASN A 194 13.60 10.22 9.58
C ASN A 194 13.71 11.64 9.05
N PHE A 195 12.67 12.12 8.38
CA PHE A 195 12.57 13.51 7.98
C PHE A 195 11.59 14.21 8.93
N LYS A 196 12.08 15.21 9.67
CA LYS A 196 11.28 15.95 10.64
C LYS A 196 11.62 17.42 10.61
N ALA A 197 10.61 18.27 10.45
CA ALA A 197 10.77 19.73 10.44
C ALA A 197 11.92 20.21 9.53
N GLY A 198 12.03 19.63 8.33
CA GLY A 198 13.06 20.01 7.34
C GLY A 198 14.43 19.37 7.54
N ARG A 199 14.62 18.49 8.53
CA ARG A 199 15.92 17.86 8.82
C ARG A 199 15.86 16.35 8.67
N PHE A 200 16.96 15.78 8.21
CA PHE A 200 17.13 14.33 8.09
C PHE A 200 17.97 13.78 9.25
N GLN A 201 17.53 12.66 9.80
CA GLN A 201 18.31 11.80 10.67
C GLN A 201 18.30 10.37 10.13
N THR A 202 19.48 9.78 9.92
CA THR A 202 19.60 8.44 9.33
C THR A 202 19.91 7.40 10.40
N TYR A 203 19.19 6.27 10.32
CA TYR A 203 19.36 5.09 11.15
C TYR A 203 19.93 3.95 10.31
N THR A 204 21.06 3.41 10.75
CA THR A 204 21.81 2.34 10.06
C THR A 204 22.01 1.13 10.98
N LYS A 205 22.86 0.18 10.57
CA LYS A 205 23.34 -0.91 11.43
C LYS A 205 23.91 -0.42 12.76
N LYS A 206 24.56 0.75 12.77
CA LYS A 206 25.09 1.38 13.99
C LYS A 206 24.01 1.76 15.00
N ASN A 207 22.76 1.90 14.55
CA ASN A 207 21.62 2.27 15.36
C ASN A 207 20.70 1.08 15.69
N GLY A 208 21.08 -0.14 15.30
CA GLY A 208 20.30 -1.37 15.55
C GLY A 208 19.42 -1.85 14.40
N LEU A 209 19.49 -1.22 13.22
CA LEU A 209 18.78 -1.71 12.03
C LEU A 209 19.56 -2.90 11.41
N PRO A 210 18.98 -4.08 11.18
CA PRO A 210 19.73 -5.27 10.75
C PRO A 210 20.26 -5.16 9.31
N SER A 211 19.61 -4.38 8.45
CA SER A 211 20.02 -4.13 7.07
C SER A 211 19.71 -2.70 6.66
N GLU A 212 20.64 -2.06 5.93
CA GLU A 212 20.49 -0.68 5.47
C GLU A 212 19.61 -0.57 4.22
N TYR A 213 19.34 -1.68 3.54
CA TYR A 213 18.48 -1.67 2.37
C TYR A 213 17.02 -1.83 2.81
N VAL A 214 16.38 -0.69 3.07
CA VAL A 214 14.97 -0.60 3.49
C VAL A 214 14.08 -0.55 2.25
N LYS A 215 13.18 -1.52 2.13
CA LYS A 215 12.29 -1.70 0.97
C LYS A 215 10.84 -1.39 1.25
N ALA A 216 10.36 -1.64 2.45
CA ALA A 216 8.98 -1.41 2.84
C ALA A 216 8.92 -0.68 4.17
N LEU A 217 7.93 0.22 4.30
CA LEU A 217 7.61 0.89 5.54
C LEU A 217 6.10 0.84 5.75
N PHE A 218 5.70 0.55 6.97
CA PHE A 218 4.29 0.58 7.36
C PHE A 218 4.15 1.18 8.76
N ARG A 219 3.31 2.21 8.89
CA ARG A 219 2.98 2.79 10.19
C ARG A 219 1.74 2.08 10.75
N ALA A 220 1.93 1.29 11.79
CA ALA A 220 0.83 0.59 12.46
C ALA A 220 0.00 1.51 13.34
N ARG A 221 -1.23 1.08 13.64
CA ARG A 221 -2.21 1.83 14.43
C ARG A 221 -1.76 2.12 15.85
N ASP A 222 -0.92 1.25 16.42
CA ASP A 222 -0.33 1.42 17.75
C ASP A 222 0.82 2.45 17.81
N GLY A 223 1.15 3.07 16.67
CA GLY A 223 2.27 3.99 16.55
C GLY A 223 3.63 3.31 16.32
N SER A 224 3.69 2.01 16.12
CA SER A 224 4.92 1.34 15.71
C SER A 224 5.19 1.51 14.22
N LEU A 225 6.46 1.66 13.86
CA LEU A 225 6.90 1.63 12.47
C LEU A 225 7.44 0.23 12.17
N TRP A 226 6.85 -0.45 11.20
CA TRP A 226 7.34 -1.70 10.67
C TRP A 226 8.19 -1.45 9.44
N ILE A 227 9.35 -2.10 9.40
CA ILE A 227 10.42 -1.83 8.45
C ILE A 227 10.77 -3.16 7.79
N GLY A 228 10.44 -3.28 6.51
CA GLY A 228 10.84 -4.39 5.67
C GLY A 228 12.20 -4.12 5.04
N THR A 229 13.13 -5.06 5.18
CA THR A 229 14.48 -4.93 4.64
C THR A 229 14.80 -6.04 3.65
N ARG A 230 15.81 -5.84 2.81
CA ARG A 230 16.22 -6.84 1.81
C ARG A 230 16.96 -8.04 2.41
N GLU A 231 17.67 -7.85 3.52
CA GLU A 231 18.57 -8.88 4.07
C GLU A 231 18.39 -9.12 5.58
N GLY A 232 17.64 -8.25 6.26
CA GLY A 232 17.49 -8.24 7.71
C GLY A 232 16.12 -8.68 8.20
N GLY A 233 15.24 -9.16 7.31
CA GLY A 233 13.87 -9.51 7.64
C GLY A 233 13.01 -8.29 7.98
N LEU A 234 12.11 -8.48 8.95
CA LEU A 234 11.19 -7.47 9.44
C LEU A 234 11.74 -6.84 10.71
N THR A 235 11.70 -5.51 10.83
CA THR A 235 12.09 -4.79 12.05
C THR A 235 10.95 -3.90 12.52
N ARG A 236 10.59 -3.99 13.79
CA ARG A 236 9.66 -3.06 14.44
C ARG A 236 10.45 -1.98 15.17
N ARG A 237 10.10 -0.73 14.94
CA ARG A 237 10.52 0.40 15.75
C ARG A 237 9.36 0.87 16.62
N TYR A 238 9.51 0.79 17.93
CA TYR A 238 8.49 1.21 18.89
C TYR A 238 9.14 1.96 20.06
N HIS A 239 8.65 3.15 20.39
CA HIS A 239 9.23 4.05 21.41
C HIS A 239 10.77 4.21 21.30
N GLY A 240 11.29 4.35 20.08
CA GLY A 240 12.72 4.53 19.84
C GLY A 240 13.54 3.24 19.78
N ARG A 241 12.97 2.08 20.14
CA ARG A 241 13.67 0.80 20.15
C ARG A 241 13.41 0.03 18.88
N PHE A 242 14.46 -0.56 18.30
CA PHE A 242 14.38 -1.49 17.18
C PHE A 242 14.34 -2.93 17.71
N THR A 243 13.43 -3.74 17.18
CA THR A 243 13.32 -5.18 17.43
C THR A 243 13.18 -5.88 16.09
N SER A 244 14.12 -6.77 15.79
CA SER A 244 14.21 -7.44 14.49
C SER A 244 13.71 -8.87 14.61
N PHE A 245 13.04 -9.34 13.57
CA PHE A 245 12.52 -10.69 13.44
C PHE A 245 13.17 -11.38 12.24
N GLY A 246 13.60 -12.62 12.43
CA GLY A 246 14.24 -13.42 11.40
C GLY A 246 13.80 -14.88 11.45
N ALA A 247 14.63 -15.76 10.87
CA ALA A 247 14.34 -17.19 10.80
C ALA A 247 14.14 -17.84 12.17
N SER A 248 14.89 -17.40 13.19
CA SER A 248 14.74 -17.86 14.59
C SER A 248 13.38 -17.54 15.19
N ASP A 249 12.70 -16.50 14.69
CA ASP A 249 11.38 -16.06 15.14
C ASP A 249 10.25 -16.68 14.31
N GLY A 250 10.58 -17.48 13.28
CA GLY A 250 9.62 -18.13 12.39
C GLY A 250 9.36 -17.39 11.07
N MET A 251 10.13 -16.36 10.72
CA MET A 251 10.02 -15.75 9.39
C MET A 251 10.61 -16.67 8.32
N ALA A 252 9.84 -16.92 7.25
CA ALA A 252 10.25 -17.78 6.16
C ALA A 252 11.25 -17.12 5.18
N SER A 253 11.32 -15.78 5.13
CA SER A 253 12.26 -15.04 4.28
C SER A 253 12.88 -13.85 5.01
N LYS A 254 14.11 -13.50 4.62
CA LYS A 254 14.82 -12.29 5.06
C LYS A 254 14.56 -11.07 4.17
N THR A 255 13.91 -11.27 3.02
CA THR A 255 13.64 -10.22 2.04
C THR A 255 12.18 -9.85 2.11
N VAL A 256 11.89 -8.75 2.80
CA VAL A 256 10.53 -8.21 2.93
C VAL A 256 10.29 -7.14 1.86
N LEU A 257 9.24 -7.31 1.08
CA LEU A 257 8.88 -6.44 -0.05
C LEU A 257 7.69 -5.54 0.26
N SER A 258 6.73 -6.00 1.05
CA SER A 258 5.55 -5.25 1.45
C SER A 258 5.15 -5.61 2.88
N VAL A 259 4.53 -4.66 3.57
CA VAL A 259 4.00 -4.83 4.94
C VAL A 259 2.71 -4.05 5.05
N MET A 260 1.68 -4.66 5.65
CA MET A 260 0.45 -3.96 6.03
C MET A 260 -0.13 -4.54 7.32
N GLU A 261 -0.95 -3.75 8.02
CA GLU A 261 -1.79 -4.20 9.12
C GLU A 261 -3.24 -4.27 8.65
N ASP A 262 -3.90 -5.41 8.84
CA ASP A 262 -5.31 -5.55 8.54
C ASP A 262 -6.21 -4.92 9.61
N SER A 263 -7.50 -4.79 9.29
CA SER A 263 -8.52 -4.26 10.20
C SER A 263 -8.62 -5.01 11.54
N THR A 264 -8.16 -6.26 11.63
CA THR A 264 -8.19 -7.11 12.83
C THR A 264 -6.92 -7.04 13.70
N GLY A 265 -5.88 -6.34 13.23
CA GLY A 265 -4.61 -6.16 13.93
C GLY A 265 -3.54 -7.17 13.57
N SER A 266 -3.80 -8.05 12.59
CA SER A 266 -2.75 -8.93 12.09
C SER A 266 -1.86 -8.16 11.11
N LEU A 267 -0.57 -8.38 11.20
CA LEU A 267 0.38 -7.88 10.20
C LEU A 267 0.53 -8.91 9.09
N TRP A 268 0.48 -8.44 7.86
CA TRP A 268 0.72 -9.22 6.65
C TRP A 268 2.01 -8.74 6.00
N ILE A 269 2.85 -9.69 5.62
CA ILE A 269 4.20 -9.46 5.15
C ILE A 269 4.38 -10.20 3.81
N GLY A 270 4.57 -9.44 2.74
CA GLY A 270 4.93 -9.98 1.44
C GLY A 270 6.44 -10.16 1.34
N THR A 271 6.87 -11.34 0.89
CA THR A 271 8.29 -11.69 0.77
C THR A 271 8.69 -11.93 -0.69
N SER A 272 9.99 -11.95 -0.98
CA SER A 272 10.45 -12.17 -2.35
C SER A 272 10.38 -13.61 -2.83
N ASP A 273 10.41 -14.57 -1.91
CA ASP A 273 10.73 -15.96 -2.18
C ASP A 273 10.08 -16.98 -1.22
N ALA A 274 9.24 -16.54 -0.29
CA ALA A 274 8.57 -17.42 0.67
C ALA A 274 7.06 -17.11 0.84
N GLY A 275 6.47 -16.43 -0.14
CA GLY A 275 5.06 -16.08 -0.16
C GLY A 275 4.69 -15.02 0.86
N LEU A 276 3.51 -15.19 1.44
CA LEU A 276 2.89 -14.31 2.42
C LEU A 276 3.17 -14.82 3.82
N SER A 277 3.42 -13.92 4.78
CA SER A 277 3.48 -14.27 6.20
C SER A 277 2.53 -13.40 7.00
N ARG A 278 1.77 -14.02 7.92
CA ARG A 278 0.94 -13.34 8.91
C ARG A 278 1.66 -13.33 10.26
N TYR A 279 1.83 -12.15 10.85
CA TYR A 279 2.32 -11.98 12.22
C TYR A 279 1.19 -11.52 13.14
N ARG A 280 0.99 -12.26 14.23
CA ARG A 280 0.02 -11.92 15.27
C ARG A 280 0.44 -12.54 16.60
N ASP A 281 0.30 -11.79 17.69
CA ASP A 281 0.57 -12.26 19.05
C ASP A 281 1.95 -12.93 19.21
N GLY A 282 2.97 -12.37 18.56
CA GLY A 282 4.34 -12.88 18.62
C GLY A 282 4.63 -14.08 17.72
N ARG A 283 3.70 -14.52 16.86
CA ARG A 283 3.85 -15.71 16.01
C ARG A 283 3.75 -15.36 14.53
N PHE A 284 4.63 -15.96 13.74
CA PHE A 284 4.57 -15.95 12.29
C PHE A 284 3.93 -17.24 11.77
N VAL A 285 3.07 -17.10 10.76
CA VAL A 285 2.54 -18.21 9.97
C VAL A 285 2.68 -17.83 8.50
N SER A 286 3.34 -18.67 7.71
CA SER A 286 3.58 -18.43 6.28
C SER A 286 2.64 -19.24 5.39
N PHE A 287 2.38 -18.72 4.21
CA PHE A 287 1.58 -19.32 3.15
C PHE A 287 2.23 -18.97 1.82
N GLY A 288 2.76 -19.99 1.13
CA GLY A 288 3.46 -19.88 -0.14
C GLY A 288 2.84 -20.78 -1.19
N LYS A 289 3.60 -21.07 -2.26
CA LYS A 289 3.16 -21.96 -3.35
C LYS A 289 2.85 -23.37 -2.89
N LYS A 290 3.50 -23.84 -1.83
CA LYS A 290 3.26 -25.17 -1.27
C LYS A 290 1.88 -25.27 -0.62
N GLU A 291 1.36 -24.16 -0.13
CA GLU A 291 0.08 -24.08 0.56
C GLU A 291 -1.06 -23.59 -0.34
N GLY A 292 -0.77 -23.01 -1.51
CA GLY A 292 -1.77 -22.71 -2.54
C GLY A 292 -1.53 -21.44 -3.36
N LEU A 293 -0.61 -20.56 -2.96
CA LEU A 293 -0.36 -19.32 -3.72
C LEU A 293 0.13 -19.60 -5.14
N THR A 294 -0.23 -18.71 -6.07
CA THR A 294 0.27 -18.76 -7.44
C THR A 294 1.77 -18.42 -7.56
N SER A 295 2.30 -17.66 -6.59
CA SER A 295 3.69 -17.19 -6.55
C SER A 295 4.20 -17.06 -5.11
N ASP A 296 5.49 -17.35 -4.89
CA ASP A 296 6.18 -17.07 -3.63
C ASP A 296 6.71 -15.63 -3.56
N ARG A 297 6.58 -14.86 -4.64
CA ARG A 297 6.95 -13.45 -4.69
C ARG A 297 5.71 -12.59 -4.53
N VAL A 298 5.60 -11.94 -3.38
CA VAL A 298 4.47 -11.06 -3.02
C VAL A 298 4.99 -9.62 -2.96
N LEU A 299 4.68 -8.84 -4.00
CA LEU A 299 5.22 -7.48 -4.20
C LEU A 299 4.42 -6.40 -3.49
N SER A 300 3.11 -6.53 -3.49
CA SER A 300 2.16 -5.56 -2.92
C SER A 300 1.16 -6.32 -2.06
N LEU A 301 0.60 -5.62 -1.08
CA LEU A 301 -0.50 -6.09 -0.26
C LEU A 301 -1.48 -4.94 -0.07
N PHE A 302 -2.78 -5.24 -0.12
CA PHE A 302 -3.82 -4.26 0.09
C PHE A 302 -5.04 -4.90 0.75
N GLN A 303 -5.67 -4.18 1.69
CA GLN A 303 -7.00 -4.56 2.19
C GLN A 303 -8.03 -3.61 1.59
N ASP A 304 -9.05 -4.17 0.93
CA ASP A 304 -10.14 -3.37 0.41
C ASP A 304 -11.17 -3.00 1.49
N ARG A 305 -12.18 -2.21 1.11
CA ARG A 305 -13.24 -1.76 2.02
C ARG A 305 -14.17 -2.89 2.49
N ASP A 306 -14.21 -4.02 1.80
CA ASP A 306 -14.96 -5.22 2.20
C ASP A 306 -14.12 -6.17 3.08
N ALA A 307 -12.91 -5.71 3.44
CA ALA A 307 -11.92 -6.37 4.27
C ALA A 307 -11.20 -7.55 3.60
N ASP A 308 -11.36 -7.74 2.28
CA ASP A 308 -10.63 -8.76 1.52
C ASP A 308 -9.15 -8.36 1.37
N LEU A 309 -8.28 -9.36 1.41
CA LEU A 309 -6.84 -9.20 1.22
C LEU A 309 -6.48 -9.47 -0.24
N TRP A 310 -5.79 -8.50 -0.84
CA TRP A 310 -5.26 -8.53 -2.20
C TRP A 310 -3.73 -8.53 -2.20
#